data_AF-A0A9N9IX14-F1
#
_entry.id   AF-A0A9N9IX14-F1
#
_cell.length_a   1.000
_cell.length_b   1.000
_cell.length_c   1.000
_cell.angle_alpha   90.00
_cell.angle_beta   90.00
_cell.angle_gamma   90.00
#
_symmetry.space_group_name_H-M   'P 1'
#
loop_
_entity.id
_entity.type
_entity.pdbx_description
1 polymer ?
#
loop_
_entity_poly.entity_id
_entity_poly.type
_entity_poly.pdbx_seq_one_letter_code
_entity_poly.pdbx_strand_id
1 'polypeptide(L)'
;NIFKYIYSPLNLALSCKAWSNIANDPYTKTEWLLQQFGRAHAFFHGIRLGPTFINKNVCQSLFAKKAIFSRYLVQKLLMHYGKFDLSLIDLKIKNNVNQSGAGLELKKYINPWAGNLPLEVFLYLLKEGKAQFGEQCHEKGNDMELFHFLSAGPH
;
A
#
# COMPACT_ATOMS: atom_id res chain seq x y z
N ASN A 1 -11.53 -13.06 15.96
CA ASN A 1 -10.78 -11.90 16.49
C ASN A 1 -11.63 -10.65 16.31
N ILE A 2 -12.04 -9.97 17.40
CA ILE A 2 -12.86 -8.75 17.34
C ILE A 2 -12.12 -7.57 16.69
N PHE A 3 -10.79 -7.63 16.69
CA PHE A 3 -9.91 -6.60 16.14
C PHE A 3 -10.23 -6.26 14.68
N LYS A 4 -10.67 -7.21 13.86
CA LYS A 4 -10.98 -6.97 12.44
C LYS A 4 -12.16 -6.01 12.20
N TYR A 5 -12.98 -5.74 13.22
CA TYR A 5 -14.15 -4.85 13.15
C TYR A 5 -13.88 -3.43 13.62
N ILE A 6 -12.69 -3.13 14.14
CA ILE A 6 -12.35 -1.78 14.60
C ILE A 6 -12.08 -0.86 13.41
N TYR A 7 -12.48 0.39 13.53
CA TYR A 7 -12.28 1.40 12.48
C TYR A 7 -10.80 1.75 12.29
N SER A 8 -10.04 1.93 13.37
CA SER A 8 -8.62 2.27 13.34
C SER A 8 -7.80 1.39 14.30
N PRO A 9 -6.94 0.51 13.76
CA PRO A 9 -5.98 -0.29 14.54
C PRO A 9 -5.07 0.53 15.47
N LEU A 10 -4.70 1.74 15.03
CA LEU A 10 -3.74 2.58 15.74
C LEU A 10 -4.29 3.09 17.07
N ASN A 11 -5.55 3.51 17.10
CA ASN A 11 -6.19 4.04 18.31
C ASN A 11 -6.24 2.96 19.41
N LEU A 12 -6.50 1.72 19.01
CA LEU A 12 -6.54 0.59 19.94
C LEU A 12 -5.13 0.24 20.44
N ALA A 13 -4.14 0.25 19.55
CA ALA A 13 -2.74 -0.02 19.89
C ALA A 13 -2.20 0.90 20.99
N LEU A 14 -2.65 2.16 21.00
CA LEU A 14 -2.23 3.18 21.96
C LEU A 14 -2.90 3.06 23.33
N SER A 15 -3.97 2.26 23.46
CA SER A 15 -4.76 2.18 24.69
C SER A 15 -4.08 1.36 25.79
N CYS A 16 -3.46 0.22 25.46
CA CYS A 16 -2.73 -0.61 26.41
C CYS A 16 -1.75 -1.57 25.72
N LYS A 17 -0.83 -2.17 26.49
CA LYS A 17 0.19 -3.10 25.98
C LYS A 17 -0.42 -4.34 25.30
N ALA A 18 -1.51 -4.89 25.84
CA ALA A 18 -2.17 -6.06 25.25
C ALA A 18 -2.73 -5.73 23.85
N TRP A 19 -3.40 -4.59 23.72
CA TRP A 19 -3.91 -4.14 22.43
C TRP A 19 -2.81 -3.73 21.46
N SER A 20 -1.72 -3.14 21.96
CA SER A 20 -0.52 -2.87 21.14
C SER A 20 0.06 -4.16 20.55
N ASN A 21 0.18 -5.23 21.36
CA ASN A 21 0.67 -6.52 20.89
C ASN A 21 -0.25 -7.11 19.81
N ILE A 22 -1.57 -7.07 20.04
CA ILE A 22 -2.56 -7.56 19.07
C ILE A 22 -2.53 -6.73 17.78
N ALA A 23 -2.42 -5.41 17.88
CA ALA A 23 -2.41 -4.52 16.72
C ALA A 23 -1.15 -4.65 15.86
N ASN A 24 -0.04 -5.07 16.48
CA ASN A 24 1.22 -5.29 15.79
C ASN A 24 1.40 -6.73 15.26
N ASP A 25 0.53 -7.67 15.64
CA ASP A 25 0.54 -9.03 15.14
C ASP A 25 0.26 -9.09 13.62
N PRO A 26 1.15 -9.72 12.81
CA PRO A 26 1.00 -9.76 11.36
C PRO A 26 -0.28 -10.43 10.88
N TYR A 27 -0.73 -11.49 11.55
CA TYR A 27 -1.95 -12.21 11.19
C TYR A 27 -3.19 -11.36 11.46
N THR A 28 -3.20 -10.65 12.59
CA THR A 28 -4.26 -9.73 12.97
C THR A 28 -4.36 -8.55 12.00
N LYS A 29 -3.23 -7.94 11.62
CA LYS A 29 -3.20 -6.90 10.58
C LYS A 29 -3.73 -7.41 9.23
N THR A 30 -3.38 -8.65 8.87
CA THR A 30 -3.87 -9.29 7.64
C THR A 30 -5.38 -9.48 7.66
N GLU A 31 -5.92 -10.04 8.75
CA GLU A 31 -7.36 -10.22 8.92
C GLU A 31 -8.11 -8.89 8.85
N TRP A 32 -7.55 -7.85 9.47
CA TRP A 32 -8.12 -6.51 9.41
C TRP A 32 -8.12 -5.97 7.97
N LEU A 33 -7.00 -6.05 7.23
CA LEU A 33 -6.94 -5.59 5.83
C LEU A 33 -7.96 -6.29 4.93
N LEU A 34 -8.07 -7.61 5.07
CA LEU A 34 -9.00 -8.41 4.28
C LEU A 34 -10.45 -8.10 4.63
N GLN A 35 -10.76 -7.88 5.91
CA GLN A 35 -12.10 -7.53 6.35
C GLN A 35 -12.51 -6.12 5.88
N GLN A 36 -11.60 -5.14 5.93
CA GLN A 36 -11.91 -3.76 5.62
C GLN A 36 -11.91 -3.44 4.12
N PHE A 37 -11.01 -4.06 3.35
CA PHE A 37 -10.79 -3.69 1.94
C PHE A 37 -11.05 -4.84 0.96
N GLY A 38 -11.28 -6.06 1.46
CA GLY A 38 -11.43 -7.25 0.63
C GLY A 38 -10.10 -7.73 0.04
N ARG A 39 -10.15 -8.91 -0.59
CA ARG A 39 -8.97 -9.59 -1.15
C ARG A 39 -8.28 -8.80 -2.26
N ALA A 40 -9.04 -8.08 -3.06
CA ALA A 40 -8.54 -7.31 -4.21
C ALA A 40 -7.68 -6.10 -3.82
N HIS A 41 -8.00 -5.45 -2.70
CA HIS A 41 -7.40 -4.17 -2.33
C HIS A 41 -6.51 -4.26 -1.09
N ALA A 42 -6.46 -5.40 -0.41
CA ALA A 42 -5.71 -5.56 0.84
C ALA A 42 -4.22 -5.19 0.69
N PHE A 43 -3.55 -5.61 -0.38
CA PHE A 43 -2.17 -5.18 -0.64
C PHE A 43 -2.09 -3.67 -0.91
N PHE A 44 -2.99 -3.14 -1.72
CA PHE A 44 -2.98 -1.72 -2.09
C PHE A 44 -3.08 -0.82 -0.84
N HIS A 45 -4.03 -1.12 0.03
CA HIS A 45 -4.23 -0.35 1.25
C HIS A 45 -3.19 -0.64 2.32
N GLY A 46 -2.68 -1.88 2.43
CA GLY A 46 -1.58 -2.20 3.33
C GLY A 46 -0.33 -1.35 3.03
N ILE A 47 0.02 -1.23 1.75
CA ILE A 47 1.14 -0.37 1.30
C ILE A 47 0.84 1.10 1.58
N ARG A 48 -0.39 1.57 1.31
CA ARG A 48 -0.83 2.95 1.60
C ARG A 48 -0.70 3.34 3.07
N LEU A 49 -0.94 2.40 3.98
CA LEU A 49 -0.82 2.63 5.43
C LEU A 49 0.64 2.75 5.90
N GLY A 50 1.60 2.37 5.04
CA GLY A 50 3.02 2.65 5.23
C GLY A 50 3.77 1.61 6.07
N PRO A 51 5.07 1.86 6.32
CA PRO A 51 6.01 0.89 6.89
C PRO A 51 5.68 0.46 8.32
N THR A 52 4.96 1.27 9.09
CA THR A 52 4.50 0.90 10.44
C THR A 52 3.42 -0.18 10.42
N PHE A 53 2.68 -0.26 9.31
CA PHE A 53 1.60 -1.22 9.13
C PHE A 53 2.09 -2.46 8.39
N ILE A 54 2.61 -2.30 7.16
CA ILE A 54 3.00 -3.40 6.29
C ILE A 54 4.47 -3.78 6.47
N ASN A 55 4.71 -5.08 6.63
CA ASN A 55 6.04 -5.69 6.67
C ASN A 55 6.01 -7.03 5.93
N LYS A 56 7.16 -7.69 5.83
CA LYS A 56 7.28 -8.97 5.11
C LYS A 56 6.31 -10.05 5.63
N ASN A 57 6.15 -10.17 6.94
CA ASN A 57 5.26 -11.17 7.55
C ASN A 57 3.79 -10.90 7.21
N VAL A 58 3.37 -9.64 7.17
CA VAL A 58 2.03 -9.26 6.72
C VAL A 58 1.82 -9.62 5.25
N CYS A 59 2.81 -9.35 4.38
CA CYS A 59 2.73 -9.73 2.97
C CYS A 59 2.63 -11.24 2.78
N GLN A 60 3.46 -12.03 3.48
CA GLN A 60 3.39 -13.50 3.44
C GLN A 60 2.01 -14.02 3.88
N SER A 61 1.47 -13.46 4.97
CA SER A 61 0.16 -13.82 5.47
C SER A 61 -0.97 -13.45 4.48
N LEU A 62 -0.88 -12.31 3.78
CA LEU A 62 -1.81 -11.93 2.71
C LEU A 62 -1.78 -12.94 1.55
N PHE A 63 -0.60 -13.35 1.08
CA PHE A 63 -0.47 -14.38 0.05
C PHE A 63 -1.05 -15.73 0.52
N ALA A 64 -0.73 -16.16 1.73
CA ALA A 64 -1.27 -17.38 2.33
C ALA A 64 -2.81 -17.37 2.41
N LYS A 65 -3.41 -16.18 2.62
CA LYS A 65 -4.87 -15.99 2.63
C LYS A 65 -5.48 -15.69 1.27
N LYS A 66 -4.72 -15.89 0.18
CA LYS A 66 -5.15 -15.69 -1.21
C LYS A 66 -5.65 -14.26 -1.47
N ALA A 67 -5.02 -13.26 -0.86
CA ALA A 67 -5.18 -11.88 -1.29
C ALA A 67 -4.71 -11.74 -2.74
N ILE A 68 -5.42 -10.94 -3.54
CA ILE A 68 -5.12 -10.79 -4.96
C ILE A 68 -3.97 -9.80 -5.08
N PHE A 69 -2.86 -10.29 -5.62
CA PHE A 69 -1.71 -9.47 -6.01
C PHE A 69 -1.76 -9.33 -7.53
N SER A 70 -2.05 -8.13 -8.03
CA SER A 70 -2.29 -7.88 -9.46
C SER A 70 -1.04 -7.35 -10.17
N ARG A 71 -0.98 -7.55 -11.49
CA ARG A 71 0.11 -7.00 -12.32
C ARG A 71 0.15 -5.47 -12.24
N TYR A 72 -1.02 -4.83 -12.22
CA TYR A 72 -1.17 -3.38 -12.01
C TYR A 72 -0.48 -2.91 -10.73
N LEU A 73 -0.63 -3.66 -9.63
CA LEU A 73 0.00 -3.30 -8.36
C LEU A 73 1.53 -3.36 -8.45
N VAL A 74 2.09 -4.35 -9.15
CA VAL A 74 3.55 -4.44 -9.35
C VAL A 74 4.07 -3.27 -10.17
N GLN A 75 3.35 -2.89 -11.22
CA GLN A 75 3.69 -1.70 -12.02
C GLN A 75 3.66 -0.44 -11.17
N LYS A 76 2.63 -0.26 -10.35
CA LYS A 76 2.54 0.87 -9.41
C LYS A 76 3.69 0.87 -8.41
N LEU A 77 4.08 -0.29 -7.88
CA LEU A 77 5.26 -0.41 -7.01
C LEU A 77 6.53 0.07 -7.72
N LEU A 78 6.81 -0.43 -8.93
CA LEU A 78 7.96 0.01 -9.73
C LEU A 78 7.93 1.50 -10.06
N MET A 79 6.74 2.05 -10.31
CA MET A 79 6.57 3.46 -10.65
C MET A 79 6.70 4.41 -9.46
N HIS A 80 6.40 3.97 -8.23
CA HIS A 80 6.29 4.86 -7.06
C HIS A 80 7.32 4.60 -5.97
N TYR A 81 8.01 3.45 -5.99
CA TYR A 81 9.07 3.15 -5.03
C TYR A 81 10.28 4.06 -5.22
N GLY A 82 10.86 4.55 -4.12
CA GLY A 82 12.12 5.29 -4.12
C GLY A 82 12.11 6.63 -4.87
N LYS A 83 10.96 7.08 -5.40
CA LYS A 83 10.83 8.39 -6.07
C LYS A 83 10.78 9.50 -5.03
N PHE A 84 11.95 9.79 -4.47
CA PHE A 84 12.23 11.00 -3.72
C PHE A 84 13.47 11.66 -4.33
N ASP A 85 13.25 12.74 -5.07
CA ASP A 85 14.29 13.75 -5.31
C ASP A 85 13.84 15.00 -4.58
N LEU A 86 14.33 15.15 -3.34
CA LEU A 86 14.02 16.31 -2.50
C LEU A 86 14.43 17.61 -3.18
N SER A 87 15.52 17.60 -3.96
CA SER A 87 15.97 18.76 -4.72
C SER A 87 14.97 19.12 -5.81
N LEU A 88 14.39 18.14 -6.51
CA LEU A 88 13.38 18.36 -7.55
C LEU A 88 12.03 18.81 -6.98
N ILE A 89 11.68 18.36 -5.77
CA ILE A 89 10.53 18.85 -5.00
C ILE A 89 10.76 20.30 -4.58
N ASP A 90 11.93 20.61 -4.01
CA ASP A 90 12.31 21.97 -3.61
C ASP A 90 12.35 22.93 -4.80
N LEU A 91 12.83 22.47 -5.95
CA LEU A 91 12.87 23.26 -7.19
C LEU A 91 11.46 23.54 -7.72
N LYS A 92 10.54 22.57 -7.59
CA LYS A 92 9.11 22.78 -7.87
C LYS A 92 8.46 23.72 -6.86
N ILE A 93 8.81 23.67 -5.57
CA ILE A 93 8.32 24.58 -4.52
C ILE A 93 8.74 26.01 -4.84
N LYS A 94 10.02 26.23 -5.13
CA LYS A 94 10.58 27.55 -5.43
C LYS A 94 9.97 28.17 -6.70
N ASN A 95 9.60 27.34 -7.67
CA ASN A 95 9.08 27.82 -8.97
C ASN A 95 7.55 27.95 -9.04
N ASN A 96 6.76 27.33 -8.16
CA ASN A 96 5.27 27.33 -8.22
C ASN A 96 4.58 28.30 -7.24
N VAL A 97 5.27 29.33 -6.74
CA VAL A 97 4.77 30.25 -5.69
C VAL A 97 3.46 31.01 -6.07
N ASN A 98 3.00 30.96 -7.33
CA ASN A 98 1.90 31.81 -7.81
C ASN A 98 0.59 31.09 -8.19
N GLN A 99 0.44 29.76 -7.98
CA GLN A 99 -0.81 29.06 -8.34
C GLN A 99 -1.52 28.47 -7.11
N SER A 100 -2.73 28.95 -6.87
CA SER A 100 -3.65 28.66 -5.75
C SER A 100 -4.12 27.19 -5.62
N GLY A 101 -3.54 26.26 -6.39
CA GLY A 101 -3.74 24.80 -6.29
C GLY A 101 -2.48 23.98 -5.95
N ALA A 102 -1.32 24.63 -5.81
CA ALA A 102 -0.02 23.95 -5.68
C ALA A 102 0.08 23.03 -4.45
N GLY A 103 -0.61 23.34 -3.35
CA GLY A 103 -0.54 22.57 -2.10
C GLY A 103 -1.05 21.11 -2.20
N LEU A 104 -2.05 20.84 -3.04
CA LEU A 104 -2.60 19.49 -3.23
C LEU A 104 -1.69 18.63 -4.13
N GLU A 105 -1.13 19.24 -5.18
CA GLU A 105 -0.12 18.60 -6.02
C GLU A 105 1.19 18.34 -5.26
N LEU A 106 1.58 19.25 -4.34
CA LEU A 106 2.75 19.09 -3.48
C LEU A 106 2.65 17.90 -2.51
N LYS A 107 1.47 17.64 -1.92
CA LYS A 107 1.26 16.48 -1.04
C LYS A 107 1.50 15.13 -1.74
N LYS A 108 1.26 15.04 -3.06
CA LYS A 108 1.55 13.83 -3.85
C LYS A 108 3.05 13.50 -3.90
N TYR A 109 3.91 14.52 -3.82
CA TYR A 109 5.37 14.34 -3.82
C TYR A 109 5.94 14.08 -2.42
N ILE A 110 5.27 14.56 -1.37
CA ILE A 110 5.72 14.41 0.03
C ILE A 110 5.40 13.01 0.58
N ASN A 111 4.29 12.38 0.17
CA ASN A 111 3.91 11.03 0.61
C ASN A 111 3.49 10.15 -0.59
N PRO A 112 4.44 9.63 -1.38
CA PRO A 112 4.14 8.68 -2.43
C PRO A 112 3.58 7.40 -1.79
N TRP A 113 2.49 6.87 -2.35
CA TRP A 113 1.75 5.71 -1.85
C TRP A 113 2.64 4.51 -1.44
N ALA A 114 3.77 4.28 -2.12
CA ALA A 114 4.77 3.24 -1.81
C ALA A 114 6.20 3.78 -1.65
N GLY A 115 6.39 5.10 -1.55
CA GLY A 115 7.71 5.72 -1.64
C GLY A 115 8.62 5.43 -0.45
N ASN A 116 8.03 5.25 0.73
CA ASN A 116 8.72 4.95 2.00
C ASN A 116 8.61 3.48 2.42
N LEU A 117 8.24 2.59 1.49
CA LEU A 117 8.15 1.17 1.77
C LEU A 117 9.53 0.62 2.16
N PRO A 118 9.66 -0.26 3.17
CA PRO A 118 10.96 -0.83 3.50
C PRO A 118 11.50 -1.64 2.31
N LEU A 119 12.80 -1.54 2.04
CA LEU A 119 13.43 -2.21 0.89
C LEU A 119 13.17 -3.73 0.90
N GLU A 120 13.19 -4.35 2.07
CA GLU A 120 12.89 -5.78 2.19
C GLU A 120 11.47 -6.15 1.72
N VAL A 121 10.48 -5.28 1.98
CA VAL A 121 9.09 -5.50 1.60
C VAL A 121 8.94 -5.28 0.11
N PHE A 122 9.57 -4.22 -0.42
CA PHE A 122 9.59 -3.94 -1.84
C PHE A 122 10.20 -5.10 -2.65
N LEU A 123 11.39 -5.57 -2.26
CA LEU A 123 12.06 -6.69 -2.93
C LEU A 123 11.26 -7.99 -2.82
N TYR A 124 10.64 -8.24 -1.66
CA TYR A 124 9.76 -9.40 -1.48
C TYR A 124 8.57 -9.34 -2.44
N LEU A 125 7.85 -8.22 -2.50
CA LEU A 125 6.70 -8.05 -3.40
C LEU A 125 7.09 -8.13 -4.88
N LEU A 126 8.27 -7.60 -5.26
CA LEU A 126 8.79 -7.74 -6.62
C LEU A 126 9.13 -9.18 -6.97
N LYS A 127 9.71 -9.93 -6.03
CA LYS A 127 10.02 -11.36 -6.25
C LYS A 127 8.74 -12.16 -6.47
N GLU A 128 7.72 -11.94 -5.65
CA GLU A 128 6.41 -12.59 -5.80
C GLU A 128 5.74 -12.17 -7.11
N GLY A 129 5.82 -10.89 -7.49
CA GLY A 129 5.30 -10.40 -8.76
C GLY A 129 5.98 -11.04 -9.98
N LYS A 130 7.32 -11.15 -9.97
CA LYS A 130 8.06 -11.85 -11.03
C LYS A 130 7.73 -13.34 -11.06
N ALA A 131 7.56 -13.99 -9.92
CA ALA A 131 7.18 -15.39 -9.87
C ALA A 131 5.77 -15.64 -10.46
N GLN A 132 4.83 -14.71 -10.22
CA GLN A 132 3.45 -14.83 -10.68
C GLN A 132 3.24 -14.42 -12.15
N PHE A 133 3.96 -13.40 -12.62
CA PHE A 133 3.73 -12.80 -13.95
C PHE A 133 4.90 -12.93 -14.93
N GLY A 134 6.04 -13.47 -14.50
CA GLY A 134 7.23 -13.62 -15.34
C GLY A 134 7.72 -12.29 -15.90
N GLU A 135 8.23 -12.34 -17.14
CA GLU A 135 8.68 -11.14 -17.86
C GLU A 135 7.50 -10.21 -18.20
N GLN A 136 6.27 -10.69 -18.31
CA GLN A 136 5.08 -9.85 -18.62
C GLN A 136 4.67 -8.90 -17.49
N CYS A 137 5.44 -8.84 -16.40
CA CYS A 137 5.18 -7.97 -15.26
C CYS A 137 5.12 -6.46 -15.65
N HIS A 138 5.83 -6.06 -16.71
CA HIS A 138 5.89 -4.68 -17.19
C HIS A 138 4.90 -4.35 -18.33
N GLU A 139 4.21 -5.34 -18.88
CA GLU A 139 3.21 -5.14 -19.94
C GLU A 139 1.90 -4.61 -19.35
N LYS A 140 1.31 -3.57 -19.95
CA LYS A 140 0.02 -3.01 -19.49
C LYS A 140 -1.06 -4.09 -19.56
N GLY A 141 -1.40 -4.69 -18.42
CA GLY A 141 -2.45 -5.71 -18.31
C GLY A 141 -3.82 -5.12 -18.04
N ASN A 142 -4.87 -5.85 -18.47
CA ASN A 142 -6.29 -5.50 -18.26
C ASN A 142 -6.75 -5.59 -16.79
N ASP A 143 -5.88 -5.97 -15.85
CA ASP A 143 -6.20 -6.07 -14.42
C ASP A 143 -6.61 -4.73 -13.80
N MET A 144 -6.34 -3.61 -14.50
CA MET A 144 -6.83 -2.28 -14.11
C MET A 144 -8.36 -2.23 -14.19
N GLU A 145 -8.99 -2.82 -15.20
CA GLU A 145 -10.45 -2.88 -15.30
C GLU A 145 -11.05 -3.73 -14.19
N LEU A 146 -10.44 -4.87 -13.85
CA LEU A 146 -10.87 -5.70 -12.72
C LEU A 146 -10.70 -4.97 -11.38
N PHE A 147 -9.57 -4.27 -11.18
CA PHE A 147 -9.36 -3.44 -10.00
C PHE A 147 -10.38 -2.30 -9.93
N HIS A 148 -10.64 -1.62 -11.05
CA HIS A 148 -11.64 -0.55 -11.13
C HIS A 148 -13.05 -1.06 -10.87
N PHE A 149 -13.46 -2.15 -11.52
CA PHE A 149 -14.74 -2.83 -11.32
C PHE A 149 -14.95 -3.22 -9.85
N LEU A 150 -13.92 -3.79 -9.21
CA LEU A 150 -13.99 -4.16 -7.79
C LEU A 150 -13.91 -2.96 -6.83
N SER A 151 -13.36 -1.83 -7.28
CA SER A 151 -13.23 -0.59 -6.48
C SER A 151 -14.41 0.39 -6.63
N ALA A 152 -15.19 0.31 -7.72
CA ALA A 152 -16.28 1.23 -7.99
C ALA A 152 -17.54 0.96 -7.16
N GLY A 153 -17.74 -0.26 -6.63
CA GLY A 153 -18.96 -0.64 -5.90
C GLY A 153 -20.24 -0.52 -6.75
N PRO A 154 -21.39 -1.08 -6.33
CA PRO A 154 -22.65 -0.76 -6.99
C PRO A 154 -22.97 0.72 -6.69
N HIS A 155 -23.36 1.46 -7.72
CA HIS A 155 -23.91 2.81 -7.58
C HIS A 155 -25.06 2.86 -6.56
#